data_AF-A0A1I7SHA3-F1
#
_entry.id   AF-A0A1I7SHA3-F1
#
_cell.length_a   1.000
_cell.length_b   1.000
_cell.length_c   1.000
_cell.angle_alpha   90.00
_cell.angle_beta   90.00
_cell.angle_gamma   90.00
#
_symmetry.space_group_name_H-M   'P 1'
#
loop_
_entity.id
_entity.type
_entity.pdbx_description
1 polymer ?
#
loop_
_entity_poly.entity_id
_entity_poly.type
_entity_poly.pdbx_seq_one_letter_code
_entity_poly.pdbx_strand_id
1 'polypeptide(L)'
;MRVKTFQRGLYHVLYDFGRWTSIHGLPHVALADDIITATFWIVVVIVSTFILVMLVANSIRKYFSYPVTMTQRSIITPQDFPVITICNGSPWKRSGAPGTPLQGLIEAYEAGASNDTYGFAAPFDMAESLRATRWTRFIETVTFYDPYNGLCHMLNPNMTWLTSRAGPYNGMRISLKSPQAAYLPWIQTAGIIYFVHGTNETPFQDAFGYFAQVGKCTSVGIKGLKRIKLTHPYSDCSDDGNGASNYYDNAYAVEACLRSCIQDNITATCGCYDPQYNFPPNISVPSCYKMNDTNAASGDGEGKTEMSNLKTAASTGLWEPR
;
A
#
# COMPACT_ATOMS: atom_id res chain seq x y z
N MET A 1 38.70 8.97 -70.06
CA MET A 1 38.32 7.65 -70.64
C MET A 1 37.76 6.68 -69.59
N ARG A 2 38.33 6.57 -68.38
CA ARG A 2 37.85 5.68 -67.27
C ARG A 2 36.39 5.87 -66.82
N VAL A 3 35.84 7.09 -66.89
CA VAL A 3 34.49 7.38 -66.39
C VAL A 3 33.39 6.75 -67.27
N LYS A 4 33.60 6.70 -68.60
CA LYS A 4 32.60 6.16 -69.55
C LYS A 4 32.52 4.63 -69.51
N THR A 5 33.65 3.95 -69.27
CA THR A 5 33.69 2.49 -69.05
C THR A 5 33.06 2.10 -67.72
N PHE A 6 33.29 2.88 -66.66
CA PHE A 6 32.66 2.67 -65.36
C PHE A 6 31.13 2.82 -65.42
N GLN A 7 30.62 3.85 -66.09
CA GLN A 7 29.16 4.07 -66.24
C GLN A 7 28.47 2.94 -67.02
N ARG A 8 29.08 2.44 -68.10
CA ARG A 8 28.54 1.29 -68.85
C ARG A 8 28.54 0.02 -68.01
N GLY A 9 29.62 -0.23 -67.28
CA GLY A 9 29.69 -1.37 -66.35
C GLY A 9 28.62 -1.28 -65.25
N LEU A 10 28.45 -0.10 -64.65
CA LEU A 10 27.44 0.14 -63.62
C LEU A 10 26.01 -0.06 -64.14
N TYR A 11 25.72 0.41 -65.35
CA TYR A 11 24.42 0.18 -65.99
C TYR A 11 24.11 -1.31 -66.15
N HIS A 12 25.07 -2.11 -66.65
CA HIS A 12 24.87 -3.54 -66.79
C HIS A 12 24.63 -4.24 -65.46
N VAL A 13 25.37 -3.86 -64.40
CA VAL A 13 25.20 -4.42 -63.06
C VAL A 13 23.83 -4.06 -62.47
N LEU A 14 23.40 -2.80 -62.58
CA LEU A 14 22.10 -2.36 -62.07
C LEU A 14 20.93 -2.96 -62.85
N TYR A 15 21.08 -3.11 -64.16
CA TYR A 15 20.08 -3.73 -65.03
C TYR A 15 19.92 -5.23 -64.74
N ASP A 16 21.03 -5.95 -64.57
CA ASP A 16 21.00 -7.38 -64.21
C ASP A 16 20.43 -7.57 -62.80
N PHE A 17 20.88 -6.77 -61.82
CA PHE A 17 20.31 -6.78 -60.46
C PHE A 17 18.80 -6.52 -60.45
N GLY A 18 18.33 -5.52 -61.21
CA GLY A 18 16.91 -5.19 -61.31
C GLY A 18 16.06 -6.35 -61.83
N ARG A 19 16.62 -7.24 -62.64
CA ARG A 19 15.92 -8.41 -63.20
C ARG A 19 15.82 -9.59 -62.24
N TRP A 20 16.78 -9.73 -61.32
CA TRP A 20 16.91 -10.88 -60.42
C TRP A 20 16.63 -10.55 -58.93
N THR A 21 16.35 -9.29 -58.61
CA THR A 21 16.07 -8.87 -57.24
C THR A 21 14.73 -9.38 -56.72
N SER A 22 14.66 -9.62 -55.40
CA SER A 22 13.41 -9.94 -54.69
C SER A 22 12.55 -8.72 -54.38
N ILE A 23 13.03 -7.50 -54.67
CA ILE A 23 12.22 -6.28 -54.53
C ILE A 23 11.18 -6.24 -55.64
N HIS A 24 9.92 -6.50 -55.29
CA HIS A 24 8.83 -6.69 -56.24
C HIS A 24 8.64 -5.58 -57.29
N GLY A 25 8.94 -4.31 -56.96
CA GLY A 25 8.75 -3.20 -57.90
C GLY A 25 9.93 -2.94 -58.85
N LEU A 26 11.14 -3.41 -58.55
CA LEU A 26 12.35 -3.12 -59.34
C LEU A 26 12.40 -3.86 -60.70
N PRO A 27 12.00 -5.14 -60.81
CA PRO A 27 11.92 -5.84 -62.10
C PRO A 27 11.00 -5.15 -63.10
N HIS A 28 9.90 -4.56 -62.63
CA HIS A 28 8.98 -3.80 -63.49
C HIS A 28 9.57 -2.48 -64.00
N VAL A 29 10.52 -1.89 -63.27
CA VAL A 29 11.29 -0.72 -63.75
C VAL A 29 12.37 -1.16 -64.75
N ALA A 30 13.09 -2.25 -64.46
CA ALA A 30 14.19 -2.74 -65.29
C ALA A 30 13.74 -3.35 -66.63
N LEU A 31 12.54 -3.93 -66.68
CA LEU A 31 11.96 -4.57 -67.87
C LEU A 31 10.95 -3.70 -68.62
N ALA A 32 10.77 -2.43 -68.23
CA ALA A 32 9.82 -1.53 -68.90
C ALA A 32 10.29 -1.16 -70.31
N ASP A 33 9.42 -1.37 -71.30
CA ASP A 33 9.68 -1.02 -72.70
C ASP A 33 9.45 0.48 -72.99
N ASP A 34 8.65 1.15 -72.16
CA ASP A 34 8.28 2.55 -72.32
C ASP A 34 8.57 3.40 -71.07
N ILE A 35 8.86 4.69 -71.30
CA ILE A 35 9.26 5.63 -70.26
C ILE A 35 8.12 5.93 -69.26
N ILE A 36 6.86 5.79 -69.68
CA ILE A 36 5.70 6.10 -68.85
C ILE A 36 5.53 5.00 -67.80
N THR A 37 5.57 3.74 -68.22
CA THR A 37 5.56 2.55 -67.36
C THR A 37 6.75 2.54 -66.42
N ALA A 38 7.96 2.85 -66.91
CA ALA A 38 9.15 2.97 -66.07
C ALA A 38 8.97 4.04 -64.97
N THR A 39 8.49 5.23 -65.34
CA THR A 39 8.27 6.34 -64.41
C THR A 39 7.19 6.01 -63.38
N PHE A 40 6.10 5.38 -63.80
CA PHE A 40 5.03 4.91 -62.92
C PHE A 40 5.56 3.95 -61.84
N TRP A 41 6.31 2.91 -62.23
CA TRP A 41 6.85 1.94 -61.27
C TRP A 41 7.91 2.54 -60.36
N ILE A 42 8.71 3.50 -60.83
CA ILE A 42 9.63 4.27 -59.97
C ILE A 42 8.86 5.02 -58.88
N VAL A 43 7.78 5.72 -59.23
CA VAL A 43 6.94 6.44 -58.24
C VAL A 43 6.32 5.46 -57.24
N VAL A 44 5.81 4.31 -57.69
CA VAL A 44 5.24 3.27 -56.82
C VAL A 44 6.28 2.73 -55.84
N VAL A 45 7.50 2.44 -56.29
CA VAL A 45 8.59 1.98 -55.43
C VAL A 45 8.99 3.03 -54.40
N ILE A 46 9.09 4.30 -54.79
CA ILE A 46 9.44 5.40 -53.87
C ILE A 46 8.35 5.59 -52.81
N VAL A 47 7.07 5.65 -53.22
CA VAL A 47 5.94 5.85 -52.30
C VAL A 47 5.79 4.68 -51.34
N SER A 48 5.87 3.44 -51.85
CA SER A 48 5.80 2.24 -51.00
C SER A 48 6.96 2.15 -50.02
N THR A 49 8.18 2.52 -50.44
CA THR A 49 9.35 2.59 -49.54
C THR A 49 9.17 3.66 -48.46
N PHE A 50 8.64 4.84 -48.82
CA PHE A 50 8.35 5.90 -47.84
C PHE A 50 7.32 5.47 -46.79
N ILE A 51 6.20 4.87 -47.24
CA ILE A 51 5.16 4.35 -46.35
C ILE A 51 5.74 3.25 -45.45
N LEU A 52 6.55 2.33 -45.99
CA LEU A 52 7.21 1.29 -45.22
C LEU A 52 8.10 1.87 -44.13
N VAL A 53 8.95 2.85 -44.45
CA VAL A 53 9.81 3.52 -43.47
C VAL A 53 8.98 4.21 -42.38
N MET A 54 7.90 4.91 -42.73
CA MET A 54 6.98 5.51 -41.77
C MET A 54 6.33 4.47 -40.85
N LEU A 55 5.82 3.37 -41.40
CA LEU A 55 5.17 2.30 -40.64
C LEU A 55 6.16 1.60 -39.70
N VAL A 56 7.37 1.32 -40.16
CA VAL A 56 8.44 0.72 -39.35
C VAL A 56 8.83 1.69 -38.23
N ALA A 57 9.04 2.97 -38.52
CA ALA A 57 9.36 3.98 -37.50
C ALA A 57 8.24 4.08 -36.45
N ASN A 58 6.97 4.05 -36.87
CA ASN A 58 5.83 4.08 -35.95
C ASN A 58 5.72 2.80 -35.12
N SER A 59 5.98 1.63 -35.72
CA SER A 59 6.02 0.35 -35.01
C SER A 59 7.11 0.33 -33.94
N ILE A 60 8.31 0.79 -34.30
CA ILE A 60 9.44 0.92 -33.37
C ILE A 60 9.09 1.89 -32.23
N ARG A 61 8.54 3.08 -32.52
CA ARG A 61 8.10 4.02 -31.50
C ARG A 61 7.06 3.44 -30.56
N LYS A 62 6.09 2.69 -31.10
CA LYS A 62 5.04 2.02 -30.31
C LYS A 62 5.60 0.89 -29.45
N TYR A 63 6.62 0.19 -29.94
CA TYR A 63 7.31 -0.84 -29.16
C TYR A 63 8.03 -0.20 -27.95
N PHE A 64 8.80 0.87 -28.18
CA PHE A 64 9.54 1.58 -27.12
C PHE A 64 8.69 2.54 -26.29
N SER A 65 7.39 2.70 -26.59
CA SER A 65 6.46 3.42 -25.70
C SER A 65 5.88 2.53 -24.60
N TYR A 66 6.26 1.24 -24.54
CA TYR A 66 5.85 0.27 -23.52
C TYR A 66 4.35 0.28 -23.18
N PRO A 67 3.43 0.19 -24.17
CA PRO A 67 2.00 0.29 -23.90
C PRO A 67 1.51 -0.92 -23.10
N VAL A 68 0.68 -0.68 -22.08
CA VAL A 68 0.08 -1.72 -21.23
C VAL A 68 -1.42 -1.86 -21.47
N THR A 69 -1.94 -3.08 -21.34
CA THR A 69 -3.38 -3.37 -21.44
C THR A 69 -3.87 -4.05 -20.17
N MET A 70 -5.00 -3.60 -19.61
CA MET A 70 -5.59 -4.18 -18.41
C MET A 70 -6.49 -5.37 -18.76
N THR A 71 -6.22 -6.53 -18.15
CA THR A 71 -7.12 -7.69 -18.22
C THR A 71 -7.83 -7.85 -16.88
N GLN A 72 -9.15 -8.05 -16.92
CA GLN A 72 -9.97 -8.25 -15.73
C GLN A 72 -10.48 -9.68 -15.71
N ARG A 73 -10.22 -10.40 -14.63
CA ARG A 73 -10.78 -11.73 -14.37
C ARG A 73 -11.58 -11.69 -13.07
N SER A 74 -12.84 -12.10 -13.12
CA SER A 74 -13.64 -12.37 -11.92
C SER A 74 -13.40 -13.80 -11.44
N ILE A 75 -13.07 -13.95 -10.17
CA ILE A 75 -12.95 -15.26 -9.51
C ILE A 75 -14.25 -15.49 -8.72
N ILE A 76 -14.93 -16.61 -8.96
CA ILE A 76 -16.25 -16.94 -8.38
C ILE A 76 -16.14 -18.08 -7.35
N THR A 77 -14.93 -18.50 -7.00
CA THR A 77 -14.69 -19.52 -5.97
C THR A 77 -14.96 -18.96 -4.57
N PRO A 78 -15.16 -19.83 -3.56
CA PRO A 78 -15.13 -19.40 -2.17
C PRO A 78 -13.88 -18.57 -1.91
N GLN A 79 -14.06 -17.46 -1.19
CA GLN A 79 -13.01 -16.49 -0.95
C GLN A 79 -12.67 -16.48 0.53
N ASP A 80 -11.38 -16.33 0.83
CA ASP A 80 -10.91 -16.12 2.19
C ASP A 80 -11.54 -14.85 2.76
N PHE A 81 -12.13 -14.97 3.94
CA PHE A 81 -12.62 -13.83 4.69
C PHE A 81 -11.40 -13.01 5.14
N PRO A 82 -11.41 -11.67 4.98
CA PRO A 82 -10.24 -10.85 5.25
C PRO A 82 -9.92 -10.76 6.75
N VAL A 83 -8.76 -10.18 7.06
CA VAL A 83 -8.43 -9.72 8.41
C VAL A 83 -9.20 -8.44 8.67
N ILE A 84 -9.76 -8.31 9.88
CA ILE A 84 -10.44 -7.08 10.30
C ILE A 84 -9.78 -6.58 11.57
N THR A 85 -9.07 -5.48 11.46
CA THR A 85 -8.55 -4.73 12.62
C THR A 85 -9.66 -3.84 13.16
N ILE A 86 -9.87 -3.90 14.47
CA ILE A 86 -10.85 -3.06 15.19
C ILE A 86 -10.14 -2.37 16.34
N CYS A 87 -10.29 -1.05 16.41
CA CYS A 87 -9.77 -0.22 17.48
C CYS A 87 -10.92 0.58 18.12
N ASN A 88 -10.71 0.99 19.37
CA ASN A 88 -11.61 1.88 20.05
C ASN A 88 -11.52 3.30 19.47
N GLY A 89 -12.63 4.02 19.33
CA GLY A 89 -12.60 5.44 18.96
C GLY A 89 -11.99 6.36 20.03
N SER A 90 -11.77 5.86 21.25
CA SER A 90 -11.00 6.54 22.28
C SER A 90 -9.73 5.74 22.61
N PRO A 91 -8.53 6.29 22.34
CA PRO A 91 -7.26 5.62 22.62
C PRO A 91 -7.03 5.38 24.12
N TRP A 92 -7.48 6.28 24.98
CA TRP A 92 -7.36 6.15 26.44
C TRP A 92 -8.72 6.13 27.14
N LYS A 93 -8.71 5.58 28.36
CA LYS A 93 -9.83 5.67 29.30
C LYS A 93 -9.56 6.74 30.34
N ARG A 94 -10.60 7.48 30.71
CA ARG A 94 -10.56 8.49 31.79
C ARG A 94 -10.04 7.91 33.12
N SER A 95 -10.40 6.67 33.45
CA SER A 95 -9.94 6.02 34.69
C SER A 95 -8.43 5.73 34.73
N GLY A 96 -7.75 5.74 33.57
CA GLY A 96 -6.30 5.55 33.47
C GLY A 96 -5.50 6.86 33.48
N ALA A 97 -6.17 8.01 33.56
CA ALA A 97 -5.52 9.32 33.60
C ALA A 97 -4.89 9.72 34.95
N PRO A 98 -5.36 9.27 36.14
CA PRO A 98 -4.79 9.72 37.40
C PRO A 98 -3.29 9.43 37.51
N GLY A 99 -2.51 10.45 37.89
CA GLY A 99 -1.05 10.33 38.03
C GLY A 99 -0.24 10.52 36.75
N THR A 100 -0.88 10.79 35.61
CA THR A 100 -0.23 11.08 34.32
C THR A 100 -0.42 12.54 33.93
N PRO A 101 0.34 13.08 32.94
CA PRO A 101 0.11 14.41 32.38
C PRO A 101 -1.31 14.61 31.80
N LEU A 102 -2.07 13.52 31.59
CA LEU A 102 -3.41 13.53 30.98
C LEU A 102 -4.44 14.09 31.94
N GLN A 103 -4.21 13.87 33.24
CA GLN A 103 -5.10 14.35 34.29
C GLN A 103 -5.27 15.87 34.23
N GLY A 104 -4.18 16.63 34.09
CA GLY A 104 -4.24 18.09 34.04
C GLY A 104 -5.04 18.63 32.85
N LEU A 105 -5.05 17.92 31.72
CA LEU A 105 -5.84 18.31 30.55
C LEU A 105 -7.31 17.96 30.66
N ILE A 106 -7.64 16.83 31.30
CA ILE A 106 -9.02 16.49 31.64
C ILE A 106 -9.58 17.57 32.56
N GLU A 107 -8.84 17.94 33.60
CA GLU A 107 -9.25 18.99 34.54
C GLU A 107 -9.41 20.36 33.84
N ALA A 108 -8.49 20.74 32.96
CA ALA A 108 -8.58 21.99 32.20
C ALA A 108 -9.78 22.04 31.24
N TYR A 109 -10.03 20.94 30.51
CA TYR A 109 -11.17 20.83 29.60
C TYR A 109 -12.49 20.94 30.35
N GLU A 110 -12.61 20.27 31.50
CA GLU A 110 -13.83 20.29 32.32
C GLU A 110 -14.04 21.63 33.04
N ALA A 111 -12.95 22.30 33.44
CA ALA A 111 -13.02 23.63 34.05
C ALA A 111 -13.40 24.74 33.06
N GLY A 112 -13.44 24.46 31.74
CA GLY A 112 -13.72 25.45 30.71
C GLY A 112 -12.68 26.59 30.68
N ALA A 113 -11.49 26.36 31.25
CA ALA A 113 -10.46 27.37 31.40
C ALA A 113 -9.73 27.55 30.06
N SER A 114 -10.12 28.54 29.27
CA SER A 114 -9.31 29.02 28.14
C SER A 114 -8.16 29.86 28.70
N ASN A 115 -7.09 29.23 29.15
CA ASN A 115 -5.91 29.95 29.62
C ASN A 115 -4.66 29.43 28.90
N ASP A 116 -3.75 30.36 28.55
CA ASP A 116 -2.42 30.14 27.93
C ASP A 116 -1.49 29.18 28.71
N THR A 117 -2.00 28.58 29.79
CA THR A 117 -1.31 27.69 30.73
C THR A 117 -1.48 26.21 30.38
N TYR A 118 -2.49 25.85 29.59
CA TYR A 118 -2.87 24.45 29.38
C TYR A 118 -2.51 23.98 27.98
N GLY A 119 -1.31 23.41 27.89
CA GLY A 119 -0.77 22.68 26.76
C GLY A 119 0.31 21.74 27.27
N PHE A 120 0.58 20.66 26.54
CA PHE A 120 1.63 19.72 26.93
C PHE A 120 3.00 20.40 26.91
N ALA A 121 3.73 20.35 28.03
CA ALA A 121 5.17 20.61 28.01
C ALA A 121 5.94 19.44 27.36
N ALA A 122 5.36 18.24 27.34
CA ALA A 122 5.85 17.04 26.67
C ALA A 122 4.70 16.04 26.39
N PRO A 123 4.75 15.24 25.31
CA PRO A 123 3.74 14.23 24.99
C PRO A 123 3.86 12.98 25.89
N PHE A 124 2.84 12.11 25.82
CA PHE A 124 2.70 10.92 26.67
C PHE A 124 3.75 9.83 26.40
N ASP A 125 4.16 9.15 27.47
CA ASP A 125 4.94 7.91 27.40
C ASP A 125 4.09 6.76 26.81
N MET A 126 4.71 5.95 25.97
CA MET A 126 4.12 4.73 25.39
C MET A 126 3.74 3.74 26.49
N ALA A 127 4.51 3.64 27.58
CA ALA A 127 4.20 2.74 28.70
C ALA A 127 2.96 3.17 29.51
N GLU A 128 2.70 4.48 29.63
CA GLU A 128 1.44 4.99 30.23
C GLU A 128 0.25 4.77 29.30
N SER A 129 0.49 4.77 27.99
CA SER A 129 -0.55 4.51 27.00
C SER A 129 -1.05 3.06 26.98
N LEU A 130 -0.27 2.12 27.49
CA LEU A 130 -0.65 0.71 27.64
C LEU A 130 -1.61 0.45 28.82
N ARG A 131 -1.73 1.37 29.79
CA ARG A 131 -2.43 1.11 31.07
C ARG A 131 -3.96 1.30 31.05
N ALA A 132 -4.59 1.47 29.90
CA ALA A 132 -5.99 1.93 29.84
C ALA A 132 -7.02 0.99 29.18
N THR A 133 -6.71 -0.23 28.78
CA THR A 133 -7.61 -0.99 27.87
C THR A 133 -8.08 -2.32 28.42
N ARG A 134 -9.26 -2.31 29.07
CA ARG A 134 -10.06 -3.52 29.32
C ARG A 134 -11.25 -3.55 28.35
N TRP A 135 -11.04 -4.12 27.17
CA TRP A 135 -12.09 -4.54 26.24
C TRP A 135 -12.38 -6.03 26.46
N THR A 136 -13.58 -6.51 26.14
CA THR A 136 -13.89 -7.95 26.18
C THR A 136 -12.94 -8.70 25.25
N ARG A 137 -12.20 -9.67 25.80
CA ARG A 137 -11.22 -10.48 25.07
C ARG A 137 -11.97 -11.34 24.04
N PHE A 138 -11.73 -11.09 22.76
CA PHE A 138 -12.24 -11.93 21.69
C PHE A 138 -11.49 -13.28 21.67
N ILE A 139 -12.20 -14.34 21.32
CA ILE A 139 -11.65 -15.69 21.16
C ILE A 139 -11.09 -15.73 19.73
N GLU A 140 -9.77 -15.84 19.56
CA GLU A 140 -9.02 -15.77 18.28
C GLU A 140 -8.69 -14.36 17.73
N THR A 141 -8.03 -13.53 18.55
CA THR A 141 -7.51 -12.22 18.08
C THR A 141 -6.07 -11.98 18.47
N VAL A 142 -5.32 -11.36 17.57
CA VAL A 142 -4.02 -10.75 17.89
C VAL A 142 -4.27 -9.31 18.35
N THR A 143 -3.67 -8.93 19.47
CA THR A 143 -3.79 -7.57 20.01
C THR A 143 -2.51 -6.82 19.79
N PHE A 144 -2.60 -5.58 19.34
CA PHE A 144 -1.44 -4.71 19.21
C PHE A 144 -1.81 -3.30 19.65
N TYR A 145 -0.79 -2.51 19.96
CA TYR A 145 -0.95 -1.12 20.36
C TYR A 145 -0.68 -0.21 19.16
N ASP A 146 -1.56 0.75 18.92
CA ASP A 146 -1.43 1.78 17.92
C ASP A 146 -1.28 3.15 18.60
N PRO A 147 -0.29 3.97 18.22
CA PRO A 147 -0.06 5.29 18.82
C PRO A 147 -1.25 6.24 18.75
N TYR A 148 -2.10 6.12 17.71
CA TYR A 148 -3.24 7.02 17.49
C TYR A 148 -4.54 6.50 18.11
N ASN A 149 -4.78 5.19 18.03
CA ASN A 149 -6.06 4.55 18.38
C ASN A 149 -6.00 3.70 19.65
N GLY A 150 -4.84 3.58 20.28
CA GLY A 150 -4.63 2.78 21.48
C GLY A 150 -4.65 1.28 21.21
N LEU A 151 -5.28 0.49 22.08
CA LEU A 151 -5.34 -0.96 21.90
C LEU A 151 -6.28 -1.35 20.75
N CYS A 152 -5.75 -2.13 19.81
CA CYS A 152 -6.43 -2.66 18.65
C CYS A 152 -6.46 -4.19 18.66
N HIS A 153 -7.48 -4.76 18.02
CA HIS A 153 -7.71 -6.20 17.92
C HIS A 153 -7.83 -6.62 16.44
N MET A 154 -7.01 -7.57 16.00
CA MET A 154 -7.11 -8.20 14.68
C MET A 154 -7.96 -9.46 14.77
N LEU A 155 -9.07 -9.48 14.02
CA LEU A 155 -9.93 -10.64 13.82
C LEU A 155 -9.44 -11.43 12.61
N ASN A 156 -9.41 -12.76 12.72
CA ASN A 156 -8.99 -13.67 11.64
C ASN A 156 -7.56 -13.39 11.08
N PRO A 157 -6.53 -13.20 11.93
CA PRO A 157 -5.19 -12.79 11.49
C PRO A 157 -4.51 -13.79 10.55
N ASN A 158 -4.93 -15.06 10.55
CA ASN A 158 -4.39 -16.12 9.70
C ASN A 158 -5.26 -16.41 8.46
N MET A 159 -6.31 -15.61 8.19
CA MET A 159 -7.27 -15.82 7.09
C MET A 159 -7.80 -17.26 6.98
N THR A 160 -8.15 -17.88 8.10
CA THR A 160 -8.69 -19.26 8.14
C THR A 160 -10.19 -19.31 7.87
N TRP A 161 -10.90 -18.20 8.07
CA TRP A 161 -12.33 -18.13 7.82
C TRP A 161 -12.61 -17.99 6.31
N LEU A 162 -13.57 -18.75 5.80
CA LEU A 162 -13.97 -18.74 4.40
C LEU A 162 -15.38 -18.18 4.25
N THR A 163 -15.63 -17.41 3.19
CA THR A 163 -16.98 -17.03 2.78
C THR A 163 -17.30 -17.58 1.39
N SER A 164 -18.39 -18.33 1.29
CA SER A 164 -18.84 -18.94 0.04
C SER A 164 -19.87 -18.10 -0.71
N ARG A 165 -20.55 -17.17 -0.03
CA ARG A 165 -21.64 -16.37 -0.57
C ARG A 165 -21.60 -14.96 0.00
N ALA A 166 -21.87 -13.98 -0.86
CA ALA A 166 -22.12 -12.62 -0.40
C ALA A 166 -23.48 -12.55 0.34
N GLY A 167 -23.57 -11.63 1.31
CA GLY A 167 -24.81 -11.31 2.02
C GLY A 167 -24.59 -11.06 3.51
N PRO A 168 -25.50 -10.33 4.17
CA PRO A 168 -25.34 -9.91 5.56
C PRO A 168 -25.34 -11.06 6.58
N TYR A 169 -25.83 -12.25 6.18
CA TYR A 169 -25.83 -13.47 7.01
C TYR A 169 -24.64 -14.40 6.76
N ASN A 170 -23.91 -14.22 5.65
CA ASN A 170 -22.77 -15.06 5.24
C ASN A 170 -21.42 -14.36 5.45
N GLY A 171 -21.43 -13.26 6.20
CA GLY A 171 -20.26 -12.50 6.61
C GLY A 171 -20.20 -12.35 8.12
N MET A 172 -19.28 -11.53 8.59
CA MET A 172 -19.09 -11.28 10.01
C MET A 172 -20.14 -10.30 10.54
N ARG A 173 -20.76 -10.65 11.67
CA ARG A 173 -21.69 -9.78 12.41
C ARG A 173 -21.28 -9.73 13.87
N ILE A 174 -20.95 -8.53 14.34
CA ILE A 174 -20.49 -8.31 15.72
C ILE A 174 -21.31 -7.20 16.36
N SER A 175 -21.67 -7.39 17.63
CA SER A 175 -22.20 -6.34 18.49
C SER A 175 -21.15 -5.94 19.49
N LEU A 176 -20.71 -4.68 19.45
CA LEU A 176 -19.67 -4.16 20.33
C LEU A 176 -20.24 -3.12 21.29
N LYS A 177 -19.85 -3.23 22.56
CA LYS A 177 -20.21 -2.25 23.58
C LYS A 177 -19.06 -1.28 23.76
N SER A 178 -19.20 -0.07 23.23
CA SER A 178 -18.28 1.03 23.49
C SER A 178 -18.58 1.65 24.87
N PRO A 179 -17.60 1.74 25.78
CA PRO A 179 -17.77 2.34 27.11
C PRO A 179 -17.66 3.87 27.05
N GLN A 180 -18.69 4.53 26.49
CA GLN A 180 -18.69 5.99 26.25
C GLN A 180 -18.42 6.82 27.52
N ALA A 181 -18.94 6.38 28.67
CA ALA A 181 -18.70 7.05 29.95
C ALA A 181 -17.22 7.03 30.40
N ALA A 182 -16.41 6.15 29.83
CA ALA A 182 -14.98 6.06 30.11
C ALA A 182 -14.12 6.82 29.10
N TYR A 183 -14.70 7.46 28.10
CA TYR A 183 -13.96 8.23 27.10
C TYR A 183 -13.40 9.52 27.68
N LEU A 184 -12.40 10.07 27.00
CA LEU A 184 -11.87 11.39 27.33
C LEU A 184 -12.87 12.49 26.95
N PRO A 185 -12.94 13.60 27.70
CA PRO A 185 -13.97 14.63 27.51
C PRO A 185 -13.99 15.27 26.11
N TRP A 186 -12.84 15.38 25.45
CA TRP A 186 -12.72 15.97 24.11
C TRP A 186 -13.05 15.02 22.95
N ILE A 187 -13.32 13.74 23.23
CA ILE A 187 -13.68 12.79 22.18
C ILE A 187 -15.10 13.10 21.72
N GLN A 188 -15.21 13.70 20.53
CA GLN A 188 -16.47 14.18 19.98
C GLN A 188 -17.41 13.07 19.53
N THR A 189 -16.91 11.85 19.29
CA THR A 189 -17.73 10.76 18.76
C THR A 189 -17.36 9.43 19.37
N ALA A 190 -18.38 8.75 19.92
CA ALA A 190 -18.23 7.39 20.40
C ALA A 190 -18.44 6.36 19.29
N GLY A 191 -17.53 5.39 19.23
CA GLY A 191 -17.56 4.39 18.17
C GLY A 191 -16.34 3.50 18.17
N ILE A 192 -16.19 2.79 17.06
CA ILE A 192 -15.03 1.96 16.75
C ILE A 192 -14.47 2.40 15.41
N ILE A 193 -13.16 2.21 15.25
CA ILE A 193 -12.49 2.32 13.97
C ILE A 193 -12.20 0.90 13.51
N TYR A 194 -12.55 0.57 12.28
CA TYR A 194 -12.28 -0.74 11.70
C TYR A 194 -11.58 -0.63 10.35
N PHE A 195 -10.64 -1.52 10.10
CA PHE A 195 -9.86 -1.58 8.86
C PHE A 195 -9.82 -3.03 8.35
N VAL A 196 -10.07 -3.20 7.05
CA VAL A 196 -10.11 -4.51 6.38
C VAL A 196 -8.85 -4.65 5.54
N HIS A 197 -8.07 -5.70 5.78
CA HIS A 197 -6.78 -5.91 5.13
C HIS A 197 -6.43 -7.41 5.00
N GLY A 198 -5.34 -7.72 4.28
CA GLY A 198 -4.78 -9.07 4.17
C GLY A 198 -3.93 -9.48 5.39
N THR A 199 -3.57 -10.76 5.49
CA THR A 199 -2.74 -11.29 6.60
C THR A 199 -1.35 -10.68 6.71
N ASN A 200 -0.73 -10.38 5.58
CA ASN A 200 0.63 -9.86 5.51
C ASN A 200 0.67 -8.35 5.22
N GLU A 201 -0.39 -7.63 5.57
CA GLU A 201 -0.48 -6.18 5.43
C GLU A 201 -0.48 -5.53 6.82
N THR A 202 0.35 -4.50 6.99
CA THR A 202 0.35 -3.72 8.23
C THR A 202 -0.96 -2.93 8.35
N PRO A 203 -1.65 -3.00 9.50
CA PRO A 203 -2.87 -2.24 9.71
C PRO A 203 -2.55 -0.77 9.97
N PHE A 204 -2.89 0.10 9.00
CA PHE A 204 -2.82 1.56 9.12
C PHE A 204 -4.24 2.13 9.26
N GLN A 205 -4.95 1.75 10.33
CA GLN A 205 -6.34 2.17 10.54
C GLN A 205 -6.51 3.67 10.81
N ASP A 206 -5.45 4.36 11.20
CA ASP A 206 -5.42 5.82 11.32
C ASP A 206 -5.53 6.51 9.94
N ALA A 207 -4.93 5.90 8.90
CA ALA A 207 -4.98 6.40 7.53
C ALA A 207 -6.15 5.84 6.70
N PHE A 208 -6.43 4.53 6.84
CA PHE A 208 -7.38 3.79 5.99
C PHE A 208 -8.58 3.20 6.74
N GLY A 209 -8.69 3.44 8.05
CA GLY A 209 -9.79 2.94 8.86
C GLY A 209 -11.10 3.67 8.59
N TYR A 210 -12.19 2.93 8.74
CA TYR A 210 -13.55 3.44 8.69
C TYR A 210 -14.12 3.55 10.09
N PHE A 211 -14.93 4.59 10.33
CA PHE A 211 -15.55 4.81 11.63
C PHE A 211 -16.98 4.26 11.67
N ALA A 212 -17.30 3.47 12.70
CA ALA A 212 -18.66 3.02 12.99
C ALA A 212 -19.14 3.63 14.32
N GLN A 213 -20.19 4.45 14.22
CA GLN A 213 -20.84 5.10 15.36
C GLN A 213 -21.61 4.09 16.24
N VAL A 214 -21.63 4.36 17.54
CA VAL A 214 -22.53 3.70 18.49
C VAL A 214 -24.00 4.00 18.18
N GLY A 215 -24.91 3.13 18.65
CA GLY A 215 -26.37 3.34 18.54
C GLY A 215 -26.96 3.09 17.14
N LYS A 216 -26.14 2.69 16.17
CA LYS A 216 -26.58 2.29 14.82
C LYS A 216 -25.97 0.95 14.41
N CYS A 217 -26.69 0.20 13.59
CA CYS A 217 -26.12 -0.96 12.90
C CYS A 217 -25.44 -0.50 11.60
N THR A 218 -24.11 -0.62 11.53
CA THR A 218 -23.35 -0.33 10.31
C THR A 218 -23.26 -1.59 9.46
N SER A 219 -23.65 -1.53 8.19
CA SER A 219 -23.55 -2.64 7.24
C SER A 219 -22.56 -2.26 6.13
N VAL A 220 -21.57 -3.13 5.90
CA VAL A 220 -20.47 -2.88 4.98
C VAL A 220 -20.38 -4.02 3.97
N GLY A 221 -20.51 -3.70 2.69
CA GLY A 221 -20.24 -4.63 1.60
C GLY A 221 -18.77 -4.53 1.18
N ILE A 222 -18.07 -5.67 1.17
CA ILE A 222 -16.64 -5.73 0.80
C ILE A 222 -16.52 -6.37 -0.58
N LYS A 223 -15.69 -5.77 -1.46
CA LYS A 223 -15.31 -6.33 -2.75
C LYS A 223 -13.80 -6.42 -2.85
N GLY A 224 -13.27 -7.63 -2.75
CA GLY A 224 -11.84 -7.90 -2.93
C GLY A 224 -11.39 -7.65 -4.37
N LEU A 225 -10.27 -6.95 -4.55
CA LEU A 225 -9.68 -6.63 -5.84
C LEU A 225 -8.17 -6.86 -5.76
N LYS A 226 -7.64 -7.84 -6.50
CA LYS A 226 -6.19 -8.03 -6.66
C LYS A 226 -5.74 -7.34 -7.94
N ARG A 227 -4.91 -6.30 -7.82
CA ARG A 227 -4.32 -5.57 -8.95
C ARG A 227 -2.85 -5.97 -9.06
N ILE A 228 -2.46 -6.54 -10.19
CA ILE A 228 -1.07 -6.86 -10.51
C ILE A 228 -0.62 -5.85 -11.56
N LYS A 229 0.44 -5.09 -11.27
CA LYS A 229 1.07 -4.17 -12.20
C LYS A 229 2.38 -4.77 -12.70
N LEU A 230 2.76 -4.45 -13.94
CA LEU A 230 4.05 -4.83 -14.49
C LEU A 230 5.13 -3.90 -13.94
N THR A 231 6.33 -4.42 -13.65
CA THR A 231 7.46 -3.61 -13.19
C THR A 231 8.06 -2.77 -14.32
N HIS A 232 9.06 -1.95 -13.98
CA HIS A 232 9.80 -1.13 -14.94
C HIS A 232 10.35 -1.99 -16.09
N PRO A 233 10.25 -1.58 -17.38
CA PRO A 233 9.91 -0.25 -17.90
C PRO A 233 8.42 0.02 -18.17
N TYR A 234 7.51 -0.90 -17.84
CA TYR A 234 6.09 -0.77 -18.14
C TYR A 234 5.31 0.06 -17.11
N SER A 235 5.78 0.09 -15.85
CA SER A 235 5.31 1.01 -14.83
C SER A 235 6.35 1.19 -13.72
N ASP A 236 6.14 2.15 -12.82
CA ASP A 236 7.01 2.41 -11.68
C ASP A 236 6.71 1.50 -10.46
N CYS A 237 6.01 0.39 -10.67
CA CYS A 237 5.72 -0.57 -9.61
C CYS A 237 6.96 -1.39 -9.24
N SER A 238 7.26 -1.49 -7.95
CA SER A 238 8.33 -2.31 -7.36
C SER A 238 7.74 -3.28 -6.33
N ASP A 239 8.23 -4.52 -6.30
CA ASP A 239 7.74 -5.55 -5.36
C ASP A 239 8.36 -5.41 -3.95
N ASP A 240 9.49 -4.71 -3.82
CA ASP A 240 10.30 -4.61 -2.60
C ASP A 240 10.66 -3.16 -2.21
N GLY A 241 10.01 -2.17 -2.83
CA GLY A 241 10.29 -0.77 -2.61
C GLY A 241 11.64 -0.28 -3.15
N ASN A 242 12.32 -1.06 -4.02
CA ASN A 242 13.61 -0.70 -4.62
C ASN A 242 14.69 -0.35 -3.57
N GLY A 243 14.73 -1.08 -2.45
CA GLY A 243 15.69 -0.84 -1.37
C GLY A 243 15.33 0.32 -0.43
N ALA A 244 14.10 0.84 -0.51
CA ALA A 244 13.59 1.75 0.51
C ALA A 244 13.47 1.06 1.87
N SER A 245 13.76 1.80 2.94
CA SER A 245 13.56 1.34 4.31
C SER A 245 12.09 0.95 4.52
N ASN A 246 11.86 -0.22 5.13
CA ASN A 246 10.55 -0.62 5.63
C ASN A 246 10.70 -1.14 7.06
N TYR A 247 10.30 -0.33 8.04
CA TYR A 247 10.36 -0.69 9.46
C TYR A 247 9.13 -1.44 9.96
N TYR A 248 8.27 -1.87 9.06
CA TYR A 248 7.10 -2.68 9.37
C TYR A 248 7.37 -4.11 8.88
N ASP A 249 7.36 -5.09 9.80
CA ASP A 249 7.74 -6.50 9.58
C ASP A 249 6.91 -7.25 8.49
N ASN A 250 5.82 -6.64 8.00
CA ASN A 250 4.91 -7.23 7.01
C ASN A 250 5.33 -6.92 5.56
N ALA A 251 4.52 -7.36 4.58
CA ALA A 251 4.77 -7.07 3.17
C ALA A 251 4.89 -5.56 2.90
N TYR A 252 5.70 -5.24 1.89
CA TYR A 252 5.87 -3.86 1.44
C TYR A 252 4.54 -3.21 1.10
N ALA A 253 4.29 -2.06 1.72
CA ALA A 253 3.15 -1.21 1.47
C ALA A 253 3.61 0.25 1.32
N VAL A 254 2.91 1.03 0.50
CA VAL A 254 3.27 2.43 0.23
C VAL A 254 3.28 3.26 1.51
N GLU A 255 2.29 3.06 2.40
CA GLU A 255 2.20 3.77 3.67
C GLU A 255 3.35 3.40 4.62
N ALA A 256 3.73 2.11 4.65
CA ALA A 256 4.88 1.63 5.43
C ALA A 256 6.18 2.28 4.95
N CYS A 257 6.37 2.39 3.63
CA CYS A 257 7.50 3.07 3.00
C CYS A 257 7.53 4.56 3.35
N LEU A 258 6.39 5.25 3.26
CA LEU A 258 6.31 6.69 3.54
C LEU A 258 6.67 6.99 4.99
N ARG A 259 6.10 6.25 5.94
CA ARG A 259 6.38 6.40 7.37
C ARG A 259 7.84 6.08 7.71
N SER A 260 8.39 5.03 7.10
CA SER A 260 9.82 4.69 7.28
C SER A 260 10.73 5.78 6.73
N CYS A 261 10.39 6.38 5.58
CA CYS A 261 11.12 7.51 5.00
C CYS A 261 11.05 8.77 5.88
N ILE A 262 9.89 9.07 6.46
CA ILE A 262 9.74 10.16 7.43
C ILE A 262 10.66 9.89 8.64
N GLN A 263 10.67 8.67 9.16
CA GLN A 263 11.51 8.28 10.29
C GLN A 263 13.01 8.41 9.99
N ASP A 264 13.45 7.99 8.80
CA ASP A 264 14.81 8.18 8.32
C ASP A 264 15.20 9.67 8.29
N ASN A 265 14.30 10.50 7.77
CA ASN A 265 14.53 11.95 7.67
C ASN A 265 14.57 12.64 9.04
N ILE A 266 13.71 12.24 9.98
CA ILE A 266 13.72 12.72 11.37
C ILE A 266 15.05 12.33 12.03
N THR A 267 15.47 11.07 11.88
CA THR A 267 16.71 10.57 12.47
C THR A 267 17.93 11.31 11.90
N ALA A 268 17.97 11.53 10.59
CA ALA A 268 19.06 12.24 9.92
C ALA A 268 19.15 13.73 10.29
N THR A 269 17.99 14.39 10.47
CA THR A 269 17.94 15.84 10.71
C THR A 269 18.03 16.19 12.20
N CYS A 270 17.34 15.43 13.05
CA CYS A 270 17.17 15.76 14.47
C CYS A 270 18.06 14.90 15.40
N GLY A 271 18.63 13.79 14.90
CA GLY A 271 19.46 12.89 15.71
C GLY A 271 18.67 12.07 16.73
N CYS A 272 17.36 11.95 16.55
CA CYS A 272 16.42 11.23 17.41
C CYS A 272 15.33 10.58 16.55
N TYR A 273 14.59 9.62 17.08
CA TYR A 273 13.50 8.93 16.36
C TYR A 273 12.13 9.31 16.93
N ASP A 274 11.06 9.31 16.12
CA ASP A 274 9.68 9.51 16.61
C ASP A 274 9.03 8.14 16.91
N PRO A 275 8.71 7.80 18.17
CA PRO A 275 8.07 6.53 18.52
C PRO A 275 6.62 6.39 18.03
N GLN A 276 6.02 7.41 17.43
CA GLN A 276 4.75 7.24 16.70
C GLN A 276 4.90 6.37 15.44
N TYR A 277 6.11 6.26 14.91
CA TYR A 277 6.43 5.39 13.78
C TYR A 277 7.32 4.24 14.23
N ASN A 278 7.26 3.13 13.49
CA ASN A 278 8.23 2.06 13.71
C ASN A 278 9.63 2.55 13.34
N PHE A 279 10.62 2.09 14.08
CA PHE A 279 12.02 2.42 13.90
C PHE A 279 12.87 1.15 13.87
N PRO A 280 14.07 1.19 13.29
CA PRO A 280 14.91 0.00 13.19
C PRO A 280 15.36 -0.48 14.59
N PRO A 281 15.40 -1.80 14.83
CA PRO A 281 15.58 -2.38 16.16
C PRO A 281 16.96 -2.13 16.79
N ASN A 282 17.97 -1.70 16.01
CA ASN A 282 19.35 -1.51 16.46
C ASN A 282 19.79 -0.05 16.51
N ILE A 283 18.86 0.88 16.71
CA ILE A 283 19.18 2.31 16.75
C ILE A 283 19.70 2.71 18.13
N SER A 284 20.87 3.36 18.17
CA SER A 284 21.46 3.96 19.37
C SER A 284 21.01 5.40 19.61
N VAL A 285 20.21 5.96 18.69
CA VAL A 285 19.65 7.30 18.82
C VAL A 285 18.48 7.29 19.80
N PRO A 286 18.39 8.29 20.71
CA PRO A 286 17.29 8.38 21.66
C PRO A 286 15.99 8.79 20.95
N SER A 287 14.86 8.55 21.61
CA SER A 287 13.57 9.13 21.19
C SER A 287 13.64 10.66 21.17
N CYS A 288 12.95 11.26 20.20
CA CYS A 288 12.77 12.72 20.16
C CYS A 288 11.95 13.24 21.34
N TYR A 289 11.25 12.36 22.04
CA TYR A 289 10.58 12.68 23.28
C TYR A 289 11.58 12.55 24.43
N LYS A 290 11.88 13.68 25.07
CA LYS A 290 12.85 13.84 26.18
C LYS A 290 12.39 13.21 27.51
N MET A 291 11.81 12.03 27.48
CA MET A 291 11.64 11.17 28.64
C MET A 291 12.66 10.03 28.54
N ASN A 292 13.06 9.46 29.69
CA ASN A 292 13.89 8.26 29.65
C ASN A 292 13.12 7.18 28.88
N ASP A 293 13.62 6.81 27.70
CA ASP A 293 13.13 5.67 26.96
C ASP A 293 13.26 4.42 27.84
N THR A 294 12.18 4.01 28.49
CA THR A 294 12.08 2.64 29.01
C THR A 294 11.97 1.62 27.86
N ASN A 295 11.84 2.10 26.62
CA ASN A 295 11.91 1.32 25.39
C ASN A 295 13.28 1.44 24.69
N ALA A 296 14.31 1.97 25.35
CA ALA A 296 15.67 1.87 24.87
C ALA A 296 15.98 0.38 24.75
N ALA A 297 16.07 -0.09 23.51
CA ALA A 297 16.50 -1.42 23.09
C ALA A 297 17.02 -2.28 24.25
N SER A 298 16.12 -2.93 24.99
CA SER A 298 16.50 -4.18 25.63
C SER A 298 16.75 -5.12 24.47
N GLY A 299 18.02 -5.47 24.28
CA GLY A 299 18.48 -6.51 23.37
C GLY A 299 17.97 -7.90 23.77
N ASP A 300 16.76 -7.99 24.30
CA ASP A 300 16.05 -9.19 24.65
C ASP A 300 14.67 -9.06 24.00
N GLY A 301 14.23 -10.11 23.32
CA GLY A 301 13.02 -10.14 22.50
C GLY A 301 11.69 -9.94 23.26
N GLU A 302 11.64 -9.14 24.31
CA GLU A 302 10.48 -8.92 25.19
C GLU A 302 9.37 -8.06 24.59
N GLY A 303 9.68 -7.20 23.62
CA GLY A 303 8.66 -6.61 22.74
C GLY A 303 7.95 -7.64 21.84
N LYS A 304 8.54 -8.83 21.67
CA LYS A 304 7.92 -10.00 21.02
C LYS A 304 7.32 -10.99 22.03
N THR A 305 7.65 -10.91 23.32
CA THR A 305 7.24 -11.92 24.33
C THR A 305 5.92 -11.59 25.04
N GLU A 306 5.46 -10.34 25.11
CA GLU A 306 4.07 -10.09 25.55
C GLU A 306 3.04 -10.57 24.52
N MET A 307 3.43 -10.69 23.25
CA MET A 307 2.61 -11.30 22.19
C MET A 307 2.59 -12.85 22.27
N SER A 308 3.55 -13.48 22.95
CA SER A 308 3.63 -14.96 23.04
C SER A 308 3.06 -15.53 24.33
N ASN A 309 3.00 -14.76 25.42
CA ASN A 309 2.61 -15.25 26.76
C ASN A 309 1.10 -15.18 27.08
N LEU A 310 0.26 -14.69 26.17
CA LEU A 310 -1.22 -14.76 26.30
C LEU A 310 -1.84 -16.03 25.67
N LYS A 311 -1.02 -16.97 25.21
CA LYS A 311 -1.45 -18.27 24.65
C LYS A 311 -2.00 -19.26 25.68
N THR A 312 -1.99 -18.95 26.98
CA THR A 312 -2.35 -19.92 28.04
C THR A 312 -3.40 -19.39 28.99
N ALA A 313 -4.62 -19.15 28.50
CA ALA A 313 -5.81 -19.04 29.35
C ALA A 313 -7.07 -19.31 28.53
N ALA A 314 -7.18 -20.54 28.01
CA ALA A 314 -8.43 -21.07 27.52
C ALA A 314 -9.23 -21.58 28.73
N SER A 315 -10.38 -20.96 29.01
CA SER A 315 -11.63 -21.67 29.33
C SER A 315 -12.70 -20.72 29.89
N THR A 316 -13.93 -20.97 29.45
CA THR A 316 -15.23 -20.52 30.00
C THR A 316 -15.74 -19.14 29.57
N GLY A 317 -16.92 -19.12 28.93
CA GLY A 317 -17.76 -17.92 28.86
C GLY A 317 -18.61 -17.72 27.59
N LEU A 318 -19.61 -18.58 27.40
CA LEU A 318 -20.99 -18.24 27.00
C LEU A 318 -21.24 -17.56 25.63
N TRP A 319 -21.44 -18.38 24.60
CA TRP A 319 -22.34 -18.08 23.46
C TRP A 319 -23.65 -18.82 23.67
N GLU A 320 -24.79 -18.12 23.64
CA GLU A 320 -26.07 -18.74 23.32
C GLU A 320 -26.31 -18.66 21.81
N PRO A 321 -26.53 -19.79 21.12
CA PRO A 321 -26.92 -19.80 19.72
C PRO A 321 -28.40 -19.43 19.58
N ARG A 322 -28.70 -18.56 18.61
CA ARG A 322 -29.97 -18.55 17.88
C ARG A 322 -29.69 -18.54 16.39
#